data_AF-A0A1A5JBJ8-F1
#
_entry.id   AF-A0A1A5JBJ8-F1
#
_cell.length_a   1.000
_cell.length_b   1.000
_cell.length_c   1.000
_cell.angle_alpha   90.00
_cell.angle_beta   90.00
_cell.angle_gamma   90.00
#
_symmetry.space_group_name_H-M   'P 1'
#
loop_
_entity.id
_entity.type
_entity.pdbx_description
1 polymer ?
#
loop_
_entity_poly.entity_id
_entity_poly.type
_entity_poly.pdbx_seq_one_letter_code
_entity_poly.pdbx_strand_id
1 'polypeptide(L)' 'MANRYTLRMDLPQSWAIVDVFTGQPAVIRQKVMVGMSPREAEDMVLQMNVGDIRRRERAERKG' A
#
# COMPACT_ATOMS: atom_id res chain seq x y z
N MET A 1 -6.79 -13.54 -1.64
CA MET A 1 -6.22 -12.55 -2.59
C MET A 1 -4.83 -12.16 -2.16
N ALA A 2 -3.94 -11.93 -3.12
CA ALA A 2 -2.58 -11.45 -2.84
C ALA A 2 -2.54 -9.96 -2.49
N ASN A 3 -1.53 -9.55 -1.71
CA ASN A 3 -1.29 -8.15 -1.36
C ASN A 3 -0.90 -7.33 -2.59
N ARG A 4 -1.44 -6.11 -2.72
CA ARG A 4 -1.12 -5.15 -3.77
C ARG A 4 0.02 -4.22 -3.38
N TYR A 5 0.13 -3.93 -2.09
CA TYR A 5 1.05 -2.92 -1.60
C TYR A 5 2.15 -3.56 -0.79
N THR A 6 3.38 -3.07 -0.98
CA THR A 6 4.56 -3.53 -0.27
C THR A 6 5.38 -2.34 0.22
N LEU A 7 6.28 -2.59 1.17
CA LEU A 7 7.23 -1.59 1.65
C LEU A 7 8.52 -1.62 0.83
N ARG A 8 9.04 -0.45 0.50
CA ARG A 8 10.36 -0.26 -0.12
C ARG A 8 11.09 0.85 0.61
N MET A 9 12.35 0.64 0.96
CA MET A 9 13.20 1.73 1.46
C MET A 9 13.40 2.78 0.37
N ASP A 10 13.23 4.04 0.73
CA ASP A 10 13.29 5.21 -0.15
C ASP A 10 14.58 6.01 0.12
N LEU A 11 14.76 6.42 1.38
CA LEU A 11 15.96 7.09 1.90
C LEU A 11 16.48 6.30 3.12
N PRO A 12 17.69 6.60 3.64
CA PRO A 12 18.15 5.99 4.89
C PRO A 12 17.09 6.17 6.00
N GLN A 13 16.62 5.04 6.54
CA GLN A 13 15.59 4.98 7.59
C GLN A 13 14.20 5.52 7.19
N SER A 14 13.91 5.64 5.90
CA SER A 14 12.61 6.06 5.38
C SER A 14 12.02 5.02 4.45
N TRP A 15 10.72 4.82 4.55
CA TRP A 15 9.97 3.84 3.77
C TRP A 15 8.92 4.50 2.88
N ALA A 16 8.69 3.84 1.75
CA ALA A 16 7.59 4.13 0.83
C ALA A 16 6.69 2.90 0.72
N ILE A 17 5.39 3.15 0.51
CA ILE A 17 4.44 2.11 0.15
C ILE A 17 4.33 2.09 -1.37
N VAL A 18 4.61 0.95 -1.98
CA VAL A 18 4.70 0.76 -3.43
C VAL A 18 3.61 -0.19 -3.89
N ASP A 19 2.94 0.15 -4.99
CA ASP A 19 2.05 -0.77 -5.69
C ASP A 19 2.88 -1.78 -6.50
N VAL A 20 2.74 -3.07 -6.18
CA VAL A 20 3.52 -4.16 -6.79
C VAL A 20 3.29 -4.29 -8.29
N PHE A 21 2.14 -3.86 -8.82
CA PHE A 21 1.85 -3.95 -10.25
C PHE A 21 2.50 -2.85 -11.07
N THR A 22 2.68 -1.66 -10.48
CA THR A 22 3.22 -0.50 -11.19
C THR A 22 4.66 -0.18 -10.80
N GLY A 23 5.12 -0.68 -9.65
CA GLY A 23 6.41 -0.31 -9.05
C GLY A 23 6.48 1.13 -8.54
N GLN A 24 5.38 1.88 -8.65
CA GLN A 24 5.28 3.29 -8.27
C GLN A 24 4.81 3.44 -6.80
N PRO A 25 5.21 4.53 -6.13
CA PRO A 25 4.64 4.87 -4.83
C PRO A 25 3.12 4.99 -4.91
N ALA A 26 2.44 4.43 -3.91
CA ALA A 26 1.00 4.53 -3.81
C ALA A 26 0.58 5.99 -3.55
N VAL A 27 -0.59 6.36 -4.09
CA VAL A 27 -1.21 7.66 -3.86
C VAL A 27 -2.54 7.45 -3.16
N ILE A 28 -2.69 8.02 -1.96
CA ILE A 28 -3.92 7.96 -1.17
C ILE A 28 -4.35 9.37 -0.82
N ARG A 29 -5.62 9.71 -1.10
CA ARG A 29 -6.19 11.04 -0.79
C ARG A 29 -5.27 12.17 -1.26
N GLN A 30 -4.75 12.05 -2.49
CA GLN A 30 -3.81 12.99 -3.11
C GLN A 30 -2.43 13.11 -2.42
N LYS A 31 -2.11 12.27 -1.43
CA LYS A 31 -0.78 12.17 -0.80
C LYS A 31 -0.01 11.00 -1.38
N VAL A 32 1.25 11.25 -1.78
CA VAL A 32 2.21 10.22 -2.16
C VAL A 32 2.76 9.56 -0.90
N MET A 33 2.73 8.22 -0.84
CA MET A 33 3.08 7.45 0.36
C MET A 33 4.60 7.15 0.41
N VAL A 34 5.39 8.20 0.62
CA VAL A 34 6.86 8.20 0.73
C VAL A 34 7.29 8.91 2.01
N GLY A 35 8.57 8.82 2.39
CA GLY A 35 9.06 9.58 3.55
C GLY A 35 8.59 9.06 4.91
N MET A 36 8.08 7.83 4.99
CA MET A 36 7.39 7.31 6.18
C MET A 36 8.40 6.71 7.17
N SER A 37 8.13 6.89 8.46
CA SER A 37 8.83 6.14 9.49
C SER A 37 8.53 4.63 9.38
N PRO A 38 9.42 3.72 9.84
CA PRO A 38 9.19 2.28 9.74
C PRO A 38 7.84 1.84 10.31
N ARG A 39 7.50 2.30 11.52
CA ARG A 39 6.24 1.94 12.19
C ARG A 39 5.01 2.46 11.45
N GLU A 40 5.04 3.71 10.99
CA GLU A 40 3.93 4.27 10.22
C GLU A 40 3.73 3.51 8.89
N ALA A 41 4.82 3.13 8.24
CA ALA A 41 4.78 2.39 6.99
C ALA A 41 4.18 0.99 7.18
N GLU A 42 4.59 0.26 8.23
CA GLU A 42 4.07 -1.06 8.61
C GLU A 42 2.56 -1.03 8.91
N ASP A 43 2.11 -0.08 9.73
CA ASP A 43 0.70 0.05 10.07
C ASP A 43 -0.15 0.39 8.83
N MET A 44 0.34 1.30 8.00
CA MET A 44 -0.37 1.78 6.82
C MET A 44 -0.43 0.72 5.71
N VAL A 45 0.65 0.00 5.43
CA VAL A 45 0.66 -1.04 4.37
C VAL A 45 -0.32 -2.18 4.70
N LEU A 46 -0.46 -2.52 5.98
CA LEU A 46 -1.45 -3.50 6.44
C LEU A 46 -2.89 -3.02 6.16
N GLN A 47 -3.22 -1.79 6.57
CA GLN A 47 -4.54 -1.20 6.35
C GLN A 47 -4.89 -1.13 4.86
N MET A 48 -3.92 -0.72 4.03
CA MET A 48 -4.10 -0.61 2.59
C MET A 48 -4.38 -1.96 1.92
N ASN A 49 -3.64 -3.01 2.29
CA ASN A 49 -3.83 -4.35 1.74
C ASN A 49 -5.17 -4.96 2.18
N VAL A 50 -5.55 -4.82 3.46
CA VAL A 50 -6.87 -5.27 3.94
C VAL A 50 -8.00 -4.55 3.19
N GLY A 51 -7.87 -3.24 2.98
CA GLY A 51 -8.84 -2.45 2.22
C GLY A 51 -8.97 -2.90 0.76
N ASP A 52 -7.85 -3.16 0.10
CA ASP A 52 -7.82 -3.61 -1.30
C ASP A 52 -8.41 -5.02 -1.46
N ILE A 53 -8.05 -5.97 -0.60
CA ILE A 53 -8.61 -7.33 -0.59
C ILE A 53 -10.13 -7.27 -0.44
N ARG A 54 -10.63 -6.55 0.57
CA ARG A 54 -12.08 -6.41 0.80
C ARG A 54 -12.80 -5.77 -0.38
N ARG A 55 -12.17 -4.81 -1.06
CA ARG A 55 -12.74 -4.18 -2.26
C ARG A 55 -12.87 -5.19 -3.39
N ARG A 56 -11.82 -5.97 -3.65
CA ARG A 56 -11.79 -6.96 -4.73
C ARG A 56 -12.77 -8.11 -4.47
N GLU A 57 -12.82 -8.64 -3.24
CA GLU A 57 -13.80 -9.67 -2.88
C GLU A 57 -15.24 -9.20 -3.10
N ARG A 58 -15.55 -7.94 -2.77
CA ARG A 58 -16.88 -7.37 -3.03
C ARG A 58 -17.19 -7.20 -4.51
N ALA A 59 -16.17 -6.95 -5.33
CA ALA A 59 -16.34 -6.85 -6.78
C ALA A 59 -16.62 -8.23 -7.39
N GLU A 60 -15.89 -9.26 -6.94
CA GLU A 60 -16.10 -10.65 -7.37
C GLU A 60 -17.48 -11.19 -6.97
N ARG A 61 -18.00 -10.84 -5.78
CA ARG A 61 -19.35 -11.24 -5.36
C ARG A 61 -20.48 -10.57 -6.16
N LYS A 62 -20.17 -9.54 -6.95
CA LYS A 62 -21.15 -8.77 -7.74
C LYS A 62 -21.07 -9.06 -9.24
N GLY A 63 -20.05 -9.78 -9.69
CA GLY A 63 -19.88 -10.24 -11.08
C GLY A 63 -20.43 -11.65 -11.23
#